data_AF-A0A2D7Z9V5-F1
#
_entry.id   AF-A0A2D7Z9V5-F1
#
_cell.length_a   1.000
_cell.length_b   1.000
_cell.length_c   1.000
_cell.angle_alpha   90.00
_cell.angle_beta   90.00
_cell.angle_gamma   90.00
#
_symmetry.space_group_name_H-M   'P 1'
#
loop_
_entity.id
_entity.type
_entity.pdbx_description
1 polymer ?
#
loop_
_entity_poly.entity_id
_entity_poly.type
_entity_poly.pdbx_seq_one_letter_code
_entity_poly.pdbx_strand_id
1 'polypeptide(L)'
;MLWTRIGDAMVLNDHEQGPFEPIAIVGRACLLPDAPDIGAFWESLITGRVSIRELPEDRWLAGDFWSDDGPGTVPEGKTYAKIGAFVEGFEFDWRRYRIPPNSLPQIDPCQLWAVAVSAAALEDAGYLIDGGRELPSSRTGVVFANALGGENRNTSNIRIWADSFARHAVEHGLPVEASNAFIESITEGAPRIDENTMPGELA
;
A
#
# COMPACT_ATOMS: atom_id res chain seq x y z
N MET A 1 -23.65 31.02 -3.89
CA MET A 1 -22.35 30.67 -4.50
C MET A 1 -22.61 30.44 -5.98
N LEU A 2 -22.20 31.39 -6.81
CA LEU A 2 -22.51 31.45 -8.25
C LEU A 2 -21.47 30.57 -8.98
N TRP A 3 -21.91 29.55 -9.71
CA TRP A 3 -21.01 28.78 -10.57
C TRP A 3 -20.86 29.52 -11.90
N THR A 4 -19.72 30.17 -12.10
CA THR A 4 -19.36 30.78 -13.39
C THR A 4 -18.86 29.68 -14.31
N ARG A 5 -19.48 29.53 -15.49
CA ARG A 5 -18.98 28.70 -16.60
C ARG A 5 -17.57 29.16 -16.96
N ILE A 6 -16.60 28.25 -16.92
CA ILE A 6 -15.30 28.41 -17.58
C ILE A 6 -15.43 27.71 -18.94
N GLY A 7 -15.58 28.48 -20.02
CA GLY A 7 -15.13 28.09 -21.37
C GLY A 7 -13.60 28.20 -21.43
N ASP A 8 -12.85 27.43 -22.22
CA ASP A 8 -13.10 26.95 -23.58
C ASP A 8 -12.62 25.49 -23.77
N ALA A 9 -12.98 24.87 -24.90
CA ALA A 9 -12.51 23.54 -25.29
C ALA A 9 -10.97 23.49 -25.37
N MET A 10 -10.36 22.48 -24.73
CA MET A 10 -8.94 22.18 -24.90
C MET A 10 -8.76 21.27 -26.13
N VAL A 11 -8.00 21.72 -27.12
CA VAL A 11 -7.69 20.88 -28.29
C VAL A 11 -6.45 20.04 -27.97
N LEU A 12 -6.65 18.74 -27.76
CA LEU A 12 -5.60 17.72 -27.72
C LEU A 12 -5.77 16.80 -28.94
N ASN A 13 -4.82 16.85 -29.88
CA ASN A 13 -4.76 15.99 -31.08
C ASN A 13 -5.99 16.04 -32.01
N ASP A 14 -6.34 17.22 -32.54
CA ASP A 14 -7.39 17.42 -33.56
C ASP A 14 -8.82 17.00 -33.19
N HIS A 15 -9.08 16.73 -31.90
CA HIS A 15 -10.43 16.49 -31.38
C HIS A 15 -10.87 17.70 -30.54
N GLU A 16 -12.04 18.28 -30.88
CA GLU A 16 -12.72 19.24 -30.01
C GLU A 16 -13.18 18.52 -28.73
N GLN A 17 -12.39 18.56 -27.66
CA GLN A 17 -12.89 18.21 -26.34
C GLN A 17 -13.80 19.34 -25.85
N GLY A 18 -15.11 19.16 -26.03
CA GLY A 18 -16.09 19.99 -25.33
C GLY A 18 -15.80 19.97 -23.82
N PRO A 19 -16.22 20.99 -23.05
CA PRO A 19 -15.81 21.17 -21.64
C PRO A 19 -16.16 19.99 -20.71
N PHE A 20 -16.92 18.99 -21.19
CA PHE A 20 -17.35 17.80 -20.46
C PHE A 20 -17.55 16.61 -21.42
N GLU A 21 -16.56 16.24 -22.23
CA GLU A 21 -16.65 14.97 -22.97
C GLU A 21 -16.76 13.80 -21.96
N PRO A 22 -17.78 12.92 -22.06
CA PRO A 22 -17.92 11.81 -21.14
C PRO A 22 -16.72 10.86 -21.19
N ILE A 23 -16.19 10.49 -20.04
CA ILE A 23 -15.09 9.52 -19.93
C ILE A 23 -15.66 8.13 -19.66
N ALA A 24 -15.37 7.19 -20.55
CA ALA A 24 -15.76 5.79 -20.37
C ALA A 24 -14.77 5.04 -19.46
N ILE A 25 -15.31 4.28 -18.51
CA ILE A 25 -14.53 3.27 -17.77
C ILE A 25 -14.57 1.98 -18.59
N VAL A 26 -13.43 1.61 -19.17
CA VAL A 26 -13.34 0.48 -20.12
C VAL A 26 -12.68 -0.77 -19.54
N GLY A 27 -12.11 -0.68 -18.33
CA GLY A 27 -11.54 -1.81 -17.62
C GLY A 27 -11.43 -1.53 -16.12
N ARG A 28 -11.45 -2.58 -15.32
CA ARG A 28 -11.52 -2.51 -13.86
C ARG A 28 -10.91 -3.75 -13.23
N ALA A 29 -10.28 -3.56 -12.09
CA ALA A 29 -9.80 -4.63 -11.23
C ALA A 29 -9.77 -4.15 -9.78
N CYS A 30 -9.74 -5.10 -8.85
CA CYS A 30 -9.53 -4.81 -7.44
C CYS A 30 -8.78 -5.96 -6.78
N LEU A 31 -8.10 -5.63 -5.69
CA LEU A 31 -7.54 -6.58 -4.73
C LEU A 31 -8.00 -6.10 -3.35
N LEU A 32 -8.85 -6.89 -2.71
CA LEU A 32 -9.54 -6.52 -1.47
C LEU A 32 -9.55 -7.73 -0.50
N PRO A 33 -9.81 -7.49 0.80
CA PRO A 33 -9.95 -8.56 1.78
C PRO A 33 -11.00 -9.60 1.36
N ASP A 34 -10.59 -10.86 1.30
CA ASP A 34 -11.38 -12.02 0.83
C ASP A 34 -11.88 -11.91 -0.63
N ALA A 35 -11.34 -10.97 -1.41
CA ALA A 35 -11.72 -10.71 -2.80
C ALA A 35 -10.48 -10.43 -3.65
N PRO A 36 -9.81 -11.48 -4.17
CA PRO A 36 -8.58 -11.34 -4.96
C PRO A 36 -8.81 -10.73 -6.35
N ASP A 37 -10.05 -10.67 -6.80
CA ASP A 37 -10.45 -10.13 -8.08
C ASP A 37 -11.87 -9.51 -8.01
N ILE A 38 -12.29 -8.90 -9.12
CA ILE A 38 -13.58 -8.21 -9.19
C ILE A 38 -14.79 -9.15 -9.12
N GLY A 39 -14.64 -10.40 -9.56
CA GLY A 39 -15.68 -11.42 -9.48
C GLY A 39 -15.95 -11.81 -8.03
N ALA A 40 -14.90 -12.13 -7.29
CA ALA A 40 -14.97 -12.43 -5.86
C ALA A 40 -15.49 -11.24 -5.04
N PHE A 41 -15.12 -10.01 -5.43
CA PHE A 41 -15.68 -8.81 -4.81
C PHE A 41 -17.19 -8.68 -5.07
N TRP A 42 -17.63 -8.88 -6.31
CA TRP A 42 -19.05 -8.84 -6.65
C TRP A 42 -19.87 -9.88 -5.88
N GLU A 43 -19.38 -11.12 -5.81
CA GLU A 43 -20.00 -12.19 -5.02
C GLU A 43 -20.11 -11.80 -3.54
N SER A 44 -19.06 -11.17 -2.99
CA SER A 44 -19.08 -10.69 -1.61
C SER A 44 -20.16 -9.63 -1.36
N LEU A 45 -20.36 -8.71 -2.32
CA LEU A 45 -21.40 -7.68 -2.23
C LEU A 45 -22.82 -8.27 -2.25
N ILE A 46 -23.11 -9.15 -3.22
CA ILE A 46 -24.46 -9.72 -3.38
C ILE A 46 -24.82 -10.70 -2.26
N THR A 47 -23.82 -11.31 -1.63
CA THR A 47 -24.02 -12.22 -0.48
C THR A 47 -23.97 -11.50 0.88
N GLY A 48 -23.60 -10.21 0.91
CA GLY A 48 -23.46 -9.46 2.15
C GLY A 48 -22.33 -9.96 3.05
N ARG A 49 -21.24 -10.48 2.45
CA ARG A 49 -20.08 -10.99 3.20
C ARG A 49 -19.40 -9.87 3.99
N VAL A 50 -19.08 -10.15 5.25
CA VAL A 50 -18.26 -9.28 6.11
C VAL A 50 -16.85 -9.85 6.18
N SER A 51 -15.88 -9.14 5.58
CA SER A 51 -14.45 -9.54 5.60
C SER A 51 -13.67 -9.02 6.81
N ILE A 52 -14.36 -8.37 7.76
CA ILE A 52 -13.75 -7.87 8.99
C ILE A 52 -13.56 -9.05 9.96
N ARG A 53 -12.32 -9.22 10.43
CA ARG A 53 -11.92 -10.27 11.37
C ARG A 53 -11.04 -9.71 12.47
N GLU A 54 -10.82 -10.50 13.51
CA GLU A 54 -9.76 -10.25 14.48
C GLU A 54 -8.42 -10.15 13.76
N LEU A 55 -7.57 -9.28 14.28
CA LEU A 55 -6.27 -9.03 13.70
C LEU A 55 -5.38 -10.29 13.80
N PRO A 56 -4.71 -10.69 12.70
CA PRO A 56 -3.74 -11.78 12.69
C PRO A 56 -2.56 -11.56 13.65
N GLU A 57 -2.09 -12.64 14.29
CA GLU A 57 -0.98 -12.61 15.26
C GLU A 57 0.36 -12.16 14.66
N ASP A 58 0.53 -12.33 13.35
CA ASP A 58 1.74 -11.98 12.60
C ASP A 58 1.82 -10.51 12.18
N ARG A 59 0.77 -9.70 12.43
CA ARG A 59 0.75 -8.27 12.08
C ARG A 59 1.44 -7.39 13.12
N TRP A 60 1.11 -7.59 14.39
CA TRP A 60 1.68 -6.87 15.53
C TRP A 60 1.23 -7.54 16.84
N LEU A 61 2.03 -7.37 17.88
CA LEU A 61 1.76 -7.95 19.19
C LEU A 61 0.73 -7.10 19.93
N ALA A 62 -0.42 -7.69 20.28
CA ALA A 62 -1.49 -6.98 20.97
C ALA A 62 -1.01 -6.33 22.29
N GLY A 63 -0.09 -6.96 23.01
CA GLY A 63 0.47 -6.39 24.25
C GLY A 63 1.16 -5.04 24.07
N ASP A 64 1.76 -4.82 22.90
CA ASP A 64 2.54 -3.61 22.62
C ASP A 64 1.63 -2.43 22.27
N PHE A 65 0.41 -2.67 21.80
CA PHE A 65 -0.37 -1.61 21.17
C PHE A 65 -1.87 -1.60 21.45
N TRP A 66 -2.45 -2.65 22.00
CA TRP A 66 -3.89 -2.71 22.29
C TRP A 66 -4.18 -2.44 23.77
N SER A 67 -5.34 -1.84 24.05
CA SER A 67 -5.95 -1.75 25.38
C SER A 67 -7.43 -2.13 25.33
N ASP A 68 -7.94 -2.70 26.41
CA ASP A 68 -9.37 -3.04 26.58
C ASP A 68 -10.25 -1.82 26.94
N ASP A 69 -9.63 -0.64 27.07
CA ASP A 69 -10.32 0.62 27.31
C ASP A 69 -11.21 1.05 26.13
N GLY A 70 -12.25 1.83 26.43
CA GLY A 70 -13.18 2.34 25.42
C GLY A 70 -12.69 3.60 24.69
N PRO A 71 -13.44 4.05 23.65
CA PRO A 71 -13.18 5.32 22.98
C PRO A 71 -13.12 6.49 23.97
N GLY A 72 -12.04 7.26 23.92
CA GLY A 72 -11.81 8.40 24.81
C GLY A 72 -11.16 8.06 26.16
N THR A 73 -10.94 6.77 26.47
CA THR A 73 -10.22 6.33 27.68
C THR A 73 -8.96 5.54 27.38
N VAL A 74 -8.64 5.32 26.10
CA VAL A 74 -7.42 4.60 25.68
C VAL A 74 -6.16 5.38 26.07
N PRO A 75 -5.15 4.71 26.67
CA PRO A 75 -3.85 5.30 26.95
C PRO A 75 -3.14 5.80 25.68
N GLU A 76 -2.30 6.82 25.84
CA GLU A 76 -1.46 7.30 24.75
C GLU A 76 -0.62 6.16 24.15
N GLY A 77 -0.53 6.11 22.81
CA GLY A 77 0.21 5.07 22.09
C GLY A 77 -0.50 3.71 21.98
N LYS A 78 -1.74 3.59 22.46
CA LYS A 78 -2.56 2.37 22.33
C LYS A 78 -3.77 2.57 21.41
N THR A 79 -4.36 1.47 20.94
CA THR A 79 -5.65 1.40 20.26
C THR A 79 -6.64 0.56 21.06
N TYR A 80 -7.93 0.85 20.91
CA TYR A 80 -9.01 -0.04 21.35
C TYR A 80 -9.49 -0.99 20.24
N ALA A 81 -9.06 -0.76 18.99
CA ALA A 81 -9.49 -1.55 17.83
C ALA A 81 -8.59 -2.78 17.63
N LYS A 82 -9.19 -3.98 17.65
CA LYS A 82 -8.53 -5.26 17.40
C LYS A 82 -9.02 -6.00 16.14
N ILE A 83 -9.86 -5.34 15.35
CA ILE A 83 -10.44 -5.89 14.14
C ILE A 83 -9.97 -5.12 12.91
N GLY A 84 -9.87 -5.81 11.79
CA GLY A 84 -9.51 -5.24 10.50
C GLY A 84 -9.94 -6.15 9.36
N ALA A 85 -9.65 -5.73 8.13
CA ALA A 85 -9.85 -6.55 6.94
C ALA A 85 -8.52 -6.57 6.17
N PHE A 86 -8.07 -7.76 5.80
CA PHE A 86 -6.69 -7.98 5.36
C PHE A 86 -6.67 -8.63 3.98
N VAL A 87 -5.81 -8.11 3.10
CA VAL A 87 -5.43 -8.82 1.89
C VAL A 87 -4.43 -9.92 2.28
N GLU A 88 -4.74 -11.15 1.92
CA GLU A 88 -3.96 -12.34 2.26
C GLU A 88 -3.67 -13.18 1.02
N GLY A 89 -2.57 -13.93 1.04
CA GLY A 89 -2.21 -14.86 -0.05
C GLY A 89 -1.86 -14.20 -1.39
N PHE A 90 -1.64 -12.89 -1.41
CA PHE A 90 -1.19 -12.20 -2.62
C PHE A 90 0.26 -12.58 -2.95
N GLU A 91 0.48 -13.10 -4.15
CA GLU A 91 1.81 -13.37 -4.70
C GLU A 91 2.08 -12.45 -5.90
N PHE A 92 3.20 -11.74 -5.86
CA PHE A 92 3.61 -10.87 -6.96
C PHE A 92 4.34 -11.66 -8.05
N ASP A 93 3.89 -11.57 -9.30
CA ASP A 93 4.57 -12.17 -10.45
C ASP A 93 5.83 -11.38 -10.84
N TRP A 94 6.86 -11.53 -10.03
CA TRP A 94 8.14 -10.85 -10.22
C TRP A 94 8.82 -11.19 -11.56
N ARG A 95 8.51 -12.34 -12.17
CA ARG A 95 9.04 -12.72 -13.49
C ARG A 95 8.43 -11.88 -14.58
N ARG A 96 7.10 -11.70 -14.55
CA ARG A 96 6.38 -10.85 -15.50
C ARG A 96 6.90 -9.42 -15.51
N TYR A 97 7.19 -8.86 -14.34
CA TYR A 97 7.65 -7.47 -14.19
C TYR A 97 9.18 -7.32 -14.13
N ARG A 98 9.93 -8.42 -14.28
CA ARG A 98 11.41 -8.44 -14.26
C ARG A 98 12.00 -7.82 -12.99
N ILE A 99 11.33 -8.02 -11.86
CA ILE A 99 11.80 -7.56 -10.54
C ILE A 99 12.63 -8.69 -9.90
N PRO A 100 13.87 -8.43 -9.44
CA PRO A 100 14.64 -9.41 -8.70
C PRO A 100 13.91 -9.88 -7.44
N PRO A 101 13.83 -11.20 -7.17
CA PRO A 101 13.04 -11.72 -6.04
C PRO A 101 13.60 -11.27 -4.67
N ASN A 102 14.90 -10.98 -4.60
CA ASN A 102 15.55 -10.48 -3.39
C ASN A 102 15.19 -9.02 -3.03
N SER A 103 14.64 -8.26 -3.98
CA SER A 103 14.17 -6.88 -3.73
C SER A 103 12.74 -6.84 -3.20
N LEU A 104 11.94 -7.89 -3.41
CA LEU A 104 10.51 -7.90 -3.04
C LEU A 104 10.26 -7.60 -1.56
N PRO A 105 11.04 -8.12 -0.59
CA PRO A 105 10.81 -7.79 0.83
C PRO A 105 11.10 -6.32 1.18
N GLN A 106 11.69 -5.54 0.28
CA GLN A 106 12.00 -4.12 0.51
C GLN A 106 10.98 -3.19 -0.16
N ILE A 107 10.34 -3.66 -1.23
CA ILE A 107 9.30 -2.90 -1.92
C ILE A 107 8.02 -2.94 -1.09
N ASP A 108 7.38 -1.79 -0.95
CA ASP A 108 6.12 -1.72 -0.22
C ASP A 108 5.01 -2.57 -0.87
N PRO A 109 4.26 -3.40 -0.11
CA PRO A 109 3.17 -4.20 -0.66
C PRO A 109 2.16 -3.38 -1.47
N CYS A 110 1.84 -2.15 -1.05
CA CYS A 110 0.91 -1.28 -1.79
C CYS A 110 1.42 -0.92 -3.19
N GLN A 111 2.74 -0.80 -3.38
CA GLN A 111 3.33 -0.57 -4.71
C GLN A 111 3.21 -1.82 -5.59
N LEU A 112 3.48 -3.00 -5.02
CA LEU A 112 3.31 -4.28 -5.72
C LEU A 112 1.85 -4.52 -6.13
N TRP A 113 0.91 -4.22 -5.22
CA TRP A 113 -0.53 -4.27 -5.51
C TRP A 113 -0.92 -3.29 -6.61
N ALA A 114 -0.43 -2.05 -6.57
CA ALA A 114 -0.72 -1.05 -7.59
C ALA A 114 -0.33 -1.53 -8.99
N VAL A 115 0.85 -2.13 -9.14
CA VAL A 115 1.31 -2.70 -10.41
C VAL A 115 0.44 -3.87 -10.86
N ALA A 116 0.16 -4.81 -9.96
CA ALA A 116 -0.64 -6.00 -10.28
C ALA A 116 -2.09 -5.64 -10.65
N VAL A 117 -2.76 -4.81 -9.85
CA VAL A 117 -4.15 -4.39 -10.07
C VAL A 117 -4.27 -3.50 -11.31
N SER A 118 -3.30 -2.62 -11.58
CA SER A 118 -3.30 -1.81 -12.81
C SER A 118 -3.17 -2.69 -14.06
N ALA A 119 -2.32 -3.72 -14.01
CA ALA A 119 -2.20 -4.67 -15.11
C ALA A 119 -3.50 -5.46 -15.32
N ALA A 120 -4.13 -5.95 -14.26
CA ALA A 120 -5.41 -6.65 -14.33
C ALA A 120 -6.53 -5.76 -14.90
N ALA A 121 -6.57 -4.47 -14.55
CA ALA A 121 -7.54 -3.52 -15.10
C ALA A 121 -7.32 -3.26 -16.60
N LEU A 122 -6.06 -3.24 -17.05
CA LEU A 122 -5.71 -3.13 -18.47
C LEU A 122 -6.08 -4.41 -19.23
N GLU A 123 -5.89 -5.59 -18.63
CA GLU A 123 -6.32 -6.88 -19.17
C GLU A 123 -7.84 -6.95 -19.36
N ASP A 124 -8.61 -6.52 -18.36
CA ASP A 124 -10.07 -6.41 -18.44
C ASP A 124 -10.53 -5.49 -19.58
N ALA A 125 -9.77 -4.41 -19.85
CA ALA A 125 -9.99 -3.53 -20.99
C ALA A 125 -9.54 -4.09 -22.35
N GLY A 126 -8.98 -5.31 -22.39
CA GLY A 126 -8.49 -5.97 -23.60
C GLY A 126 -7.09 -5.51 -24.05
N TYR A 127 -6.32 -4.88 -23.17
CA TYR A 127 -4.89 -4.60 -23.36
C TYR A 127 -4.03 -5.65 -22.66
N LEU A 128 -2.75 -5.75 -22.97
CA LEU A 128 -1.79 -6.65 -22.29
C LEU A 128 -2.14 -8.16 -22.33
N ILE A 129 -3.12 -8.57 -23.14
CA ILE A 129 -3.46 -9.95 -23.45
C ILE A 129 -2.93 -10.34 -24.84
N ASP A 130 -2.75 -11.64 -25.09
CA ASP A 130 -2.36 -12.13 -26.41
C ASP A 130 -3.44 -11.81 -27.46
N GLY A 131 -3.03 -11.25 -28.60
CA GLY A 131 -3.95 -10.70 -29.62
C GLY A 131 -4.76 -9.47 -29.17
N GLY A 132 -4.44 -8.89 -28.01
CA GLY A 132 -5.09 -7.70 -27.47
C GLY A 132 -4.73 -6.40 -28.18
N ARG A 133 -5.33 -5.30 -27.72
CA ARG A 133 -5.01 -3.95 -28.21
C ARG A 133 -3.65 -3.51 -27.69
N GLU A 134 -2.94 -2.71 -28.49
CA GLU A 134 -1.73 -2.05 -28.05
C GLU A 134 -2.08 -0.82 -27.19
N LEU A 135 -1.43 -0.69 -26.03
CA LEU A 135 -1.60 0.48 -25.17
C LEU A 135 -0.73 1.64 -25.71
N PRO A 136 -1.30 2.79 -26.08
CA PRO A 136 -0.54 3.92 -26.61
C PRO A 136 0.23 4.64 -25.49
N SER A 137 1.35 4.07 -25.06
CA SER A 137 2.12 4.49 -23.88
C SER A 137 2.51 5.97 -23.87
N SER A 138 2.80 6.56 -25.04
CA SER A 138 3.13 7.99 -25.18
C SER A 138 1.96 8.95 -24.92
N ARG A 139 0.73 8.43 -24.86
CA ARG A 139 -0.52 9.18 -24.68
C ARG A 139 -1.34 8.68 -23.48
N THR A 140 -0.79 7.75 -22.69
CA THR A 140 -1.46 7.22 -21.50
C THR A 140 -0.92 7.94 -20.27
N GLY A 141 -1.79 8.70 -19.60
CA GLY A 141 -1.50 9.24 -18.27
C GLY A 141 -1.79 8.20 -17.18
N VAL A 142 -1.00 8.23 -16.11
CA VAL A 142 -1.24 7.42 -14.90
C VAL A 142 -1.51 8.38 -13.75
N VAL A 143 -2.66 8.20 -13.09
CA VAL A 143 -2.99 8.88 -11.84
C VAL A 143 -3.11 7.82 -10.78
N PHE A 144 -2.25 7.91 -9.78
CA PHE A 144 -2.22 6.98 -8.66
C PHE A 144 -2.35 7.75 -7.36
N ALA A 145 -3.23 7.29 -6.47
CA ALA A 145 -3.44 7.87 -5.16
C ALA A 145 -3.03 6.84 -4.11
N ASN A 146 -2.11 7.25 -3.25
CA ASN A 146 -1.75 6.52 -2.05
C ASN A 146 -1.73 7.51 -0.88
N ALA A 147 -2.28 7.11 0.26
CA ALA A 147 -2.36 7.93 1.45
C ALA A 147 -1.89 7.11 2.66
N LEU A 148 -1.13 7.77 3.53
CA LEU A 148 -0.40 7.17 4.65
C LEU A 148 0.71 6.23 4.12
N GLY A 149 1.97 6.64 4.31
CA GLY A 149 3.14 5.90 3.79
C GLY A 149 3.03 4.41 4.11
N GLY A 150 3.40 3.56 3.15
CA GLY A 150 3.12 2.14 3.23
C GLY A 150 3.85 1.42 4.39
N GLU A 151 3.45 0.19 4.64
CA GLU A 151 3.87 -0.63 5.79
C GLU A 151 5.40 -0.74 5.89
N ASN A 152 6.09 -0.98 4.77
CA ASN A 152 7.54 -1.14 4.74
C ASN A 152 8.25 0.19 5.00
N ARG A 153 7.72 1.28 4.43
CA ARG A 153 8.22 2.62 4.70
C ARG A 153 8.10 2.95 6.19
N ASN A 154 6.95 2.65 6.81
CA ASN A 154 6.75 2.95 8.23
C ASN A 154 7.65 2.11 9.15
N THR A 155 7.77 0.81 8.91
CA THR A 155 8.59 -0.10 9.71
C THR A 155 10.09 0.15 9.55
N SER A 156 10.54 0.61 8.39
CA SER A 156 11.95 0.97 8.18
C SER A 156 12.43 2.14 9.05
N ASN A 157 11.51 3.01 9.53
CA ASN A 157 11.85 4.06 10.49
C ASN A 157 12.40 3.50 11.80
N ILE A 158 12.07 2.25 12.16
CA ILE A 158 12.64 1.60 13.35
C ILE A 158 14.17 1.54 13.23
N ARG A 159 14.70 1.30 12.02
CA ARG A 159 16.14 1.31 11.76
C ARG A 159 16.74 2.71 11.87
N ILE A 160 16.05 3.73 11.39
CA ILE A 160 16.50 5.14 11.48
C ILE A 160 16.67 5.55 12.94
N TRP A 161 15.73 5.16 13.79
CA TRP A 161 15.72 5.56 15.20
C TRP A 161 16.45 4.60 16.13
N ALA A 162 16.95 3.47 15.63
CA ALA A 162 17.50 2.39 16.45
C ALA A 162 18.64 2.85 17.36
N ASP A 163 19.59 3.63 16.83
CA ASP A 163 20.71 4.16 17.63
C ASP A 163 20.22 5.13 18.71
N SER A 164 19.19 5.92 18.41
CA SER A 164 18.59 6.83 19.39
C SER A 164 17.89 6.06 20.51
N PHE A 165 17.14 5.02 20.17
CA PHE A 165 16.49 4.14 21.15
C PHE A 165 17.52 3.43 22.02
N ALA A 166 18.59 2.90 21.42
CA ALA A 166 19.66 2.21 22.14
C ALA A 166 20.40 3.16 23.11
N ARG A 167 20.72 4.38 22.67
CA ARG A 167 21.31 5.41 23.53
C ARG A 167 20.42 5.70 24.75
N HIS A 168 19.12 5.91 24.53
CA HIS A 168 18.18 6.15 25.63
C HIS A 168 18.03 4.94 26.55
N ALA A 169 18.08 3.71 26.02
CA ALA A 169 18.05 2.49 26.83
C ALA A 169 19.30 2.39 27.73
N VAL A 170 20.49 2.71 27.21
CA VAL A 170 21.75 2.74 27.98
C VAL A 170 21.70 3.81 29.07
N GLU A 171 21.21 5.01 28.76
CA GLU A 171 21.00 6.09 29.75
C GLU A 171 20.11 5.63 30.92
N HIS A 172 19.24 4.65 30.70
CA HIS A 172 18.29 4.13 31.69
C HIS A 172 18.62 2.71 32.20
N GLY A 173 19.86 2.24 32.00
CA GLY A 173 20.38 1.06 32.68
C GLY A 173 20.56 -0.19 31.81
N LEU A 174 20.38 -0.10 30.48
CA LEU A 174 20.87 -1.13 29.58
C LEU A 174 22.41 -1.16 29.61
N PRO A 175 23.07 -2.31 29.83
CA PRO A 175 24.52 -2.41 29.71
C PRO A 175 24.98 -1.99 28.31
N VAL A 176 26.07 -1.23 28.22
CA VAL A 176 26.61 -0.73 26.94
C VAL A 176 26.92 -1.90 26.00
N GLU A 177 27.43 -3.00 26.54
CA GLU A 177 27.77 -4.22 25.81
C GLU A 177 26.54 -4.91 25.21
N ALA A 178 25.34 -4.67 25.76
CA ALA A 178 24.08 -5.20 25.26
C ALA A 178 23.43 -4.31 24.18
N SER A 179 23.95 -3.10 23.94
CA SER A 179 23.36 -2.13 23.01
C SER A 179 23.21 -2.67 21.59
N ASN A 180 24.23 -3.39 21.08
CA ASN A 180 24.17 -3.96 19.73
C ASN A 180 23.09 -5.04 19.61
N ALA A 181 23.00 -5.94 20.61
CA ALA A 181 21.98 -6.97 20.63
C ALA A 181 20.56 -6.39 20.72
N PHE A 182 20.40 -5.27 21.45
CA PHE A 182 19.14 -4.53 21.49
C PHE A 182 18.76 -3.97 20.11
N ILE A 183 19.70 -3.32 19.41
CA ILE A 183 19.48 -2.79 18.05
C ILE A 183 19.12 -3.91 17.08
N GLU A 184 19.83 -5.02 17.11
CA GLU A 184 19.54 -6.18 16.27
C GLU A 184 18.13 -6.70 16.52
N SER A 185 17.73 -6.82 17.78
CA SER A 185 16.39 -7.29 18.16
C SER A 185 15.27 -6.36 17.69
N ILE A 186 15.38 -5.04 17.94
CA ILE A 186 14.29 -4.11 17.55
C ILE A 186 14.20 -3.90 16.04
N THR A 187 15.30 -4.14 15.30
CA THR A 187 15.30 -4.02 13.84
C THR A 187 15.08 -5.35 13.12
N GLU A 188 14.84 -6.44 13.86
CA GLU A 188 14.51 -7.74 13.28
C GLU A 188 13.21 -7.63 12.48
N GLY A 189 13.19 -8.22 11.27
CA GLY A 189 12.04 -8.16 10.36
C GLY A 189 11.80 -6.80 9.67
N ALA A 190 12.32 -5.69 10.19
CA ALA A 190 12.17 -4.38 9.55
C ALA A 190 12.93 -4.32 8.21
N PRO A 191 12.34 -3.76 7.13
CA PRO A 191 13.02 -3.57 5.85
C PRO A 191 14.33 -2.78 6.02
N ARG A 192 15.34 -3.04 5.18
CA ARG A 192 16.58 -2.25 5.20
C ARG A 192 16.32 -0.89 4.59
N ILE A 193 17.17 0.07 4.92
CA ILE A 193 17.10 1.41 4.35
C ILE A 193 17.80 1.37 2.99
N ASP A 194 17.00 1.41 1.92
CA ASP A 194 17.46 1.52 0.53
C ASP A 194 16.42 2.26 -0.34
N GLU A 195 16.75 2.50 -1.61
CA GLU A 195 15.86 3.21 -2.55
C GLU A 195 14.51 2.51 -2.76
N ASN A 196 14.43 1.20 -2.52
CA ASN A 196 13.18 0.45 -2.68
C ASN A 196 12.22 0.66 -1.51
N THR A 197 12.78 0.89 -0.32
CA THR A 197 12.02 1.07 0.93
C THR A 197 11.70 2.55 1.17
N MET A 198 12.59 3.46 0.76
CA MET A 198 12.52 4.91 0.98
C MET A 198 12.84 5.70 -0.31
N PRO A 199 12.03 5.53 -1.38
CA PRO A 199 12.31 6.18 -2.66
C PRO A 199 12.27 7.70 -2.54
N GLY A 200 13.36 8.35 -2.96
CA GLY A 200 13.49 9.82 -2.92
C GLY A 200 13.71 10.44 -1.53
N GLU A 201 13.80 9.65 -0.45
CA GLU A 201 14.07 10.14 0.91
C GLU A 201 15.57 10.00 1.31
N LEU A 202 16.39 9.33 0.49
CA LEU A 202 17.82 9.06 0.76
C LEU A 202 18.80 10.09 0.16
N ALA A 203 18.28 11.18 -0.43
CA ALA A 203 19.06 12.23 -1.08
C ALA A 203 19.44 13.38 -0.15
#